data_AF-A0A382JX56-F1
#
_entry.id   AF-A0A382JX56-F1
#
_cell.length_a   1.000
_cell.length_b   1.000
_cell.length_c   1.000
_cell.angle_alpha   90.00
_cell.angle_beta   90.00
_cell.angle_gamma   90.00
#
_symmetry.space_group_name_H-M   'P 1'
#
loop_
_entity.id
_entity.type
_entity.pdbx_description
1 polymer ?
#
loop_
_entity_poly.entity_id
_entity_poly.type
_entity_poly.pdbx_seq_one_letter_code
_entity_poly.pdbx_strand_id
1 'polypeptide(L)' 'MRIIKTAVIAGMISLLTSFSSFAEKVKIGDPNWTGATAIANLLAAVVIDKMGGEAEIVPGNNTAIYAAMDRGK' A
#
# COMPACT_ATOMS: atom_id res chain seq x y z
N MET A 1 -19.25 33.94 22.57
CA MET A 1 -19.01 32.52 22.95
C MET A 1 -19.35 31.50 21.86
N ARG A 2 -20.36 31.72 20.99
CA ARG A 2 -20.72 30.75 19.93
C ARG A 2 -19.55 30.38 19.01
N ILE A 3 -18.81 31.39 18.51
CA ILE A 3 -17.69 31.19 17.57
C ILE A 3 -16.55 30.38 18.20
N ILE A 4 -16.21 30.67 19.46
CA ILE A 4 -15.17 29.94 20.21
C ILE A 4 -15.59 28.48 20.43
N LYS A 5 -16.86 28.23 20.77
CA LYS A 5 -17.40 26.87 20.93
C LYS A 5 -17.35 26.08 19.61
N THR A 6 -17.73 26.68 18.48
CA THR A 6 -17.64 26.04 17.17
C THR A 6 -16.20 25.80 16.72
N ALA A 7 -15.27 26.71 17.02
CA ALA A 7 -13.85 26.55 16.69
C ALA A 7 -13.21 25.38 17.46
N VAL A 8 -13.55 25.21 18.75
CA VAL A 8 -13.06 24.09 19.57
C VAL A 8 -13.57 22.75 19.06
N ILE A 9 -14.86 22.68 18.70
CA ILE A 9 -15.46 21.45 18.14
C ILE A 9 -14.84 21.10 16.79
N ALA A 10 -14.66 22.08 15.90
CA ALA A 10 -14.00 21.88 14.60
C ALA A 10 -12.55 21.42 14.77
N GLY A 11 -11.80 22.02 15.71
CA GLY A 11 -10.43 21.62 16.05
C GLY A 11 -10.33 20.19 16.57
N MET A 12 -11.29 19.75 17.40
CA MET A 12 -11.37 18.36 17.85
C MET A 12 -11.66 17.39 16.69
N ILE A 13 -12.57 17.74 15.78
CA ILE A 13 -12.89 16.88 14.62
C ILE A 13 -11.68 16.72 13.69
N SER A 14 -10.91 17.79 13.47
CA SER A 14 -9.69 17.73 12.66
C SER A 14 -8.56 16.91 13.28
N LEU A 15 -8.57 16.70 14.61
CA LEU A 15 -7.64 15.80 15.30
C LEU A 15 -8.08 14.33 15.21
N LEU A 16 -9.37 14.08 14.98
CA LEU A 16 -9.94 12.74 14.81
C LEU A 16 -9.87 12.25 13.36
N THR A 17 -9.71 13.13 12.39
CA THR A 17 -9.33 12.78 11.02
C THR A 17 -7.83 12.48 10.97
N SER A 18 -7.40 11.44 11.69
CA SER A 18 -6.12 10.80 11.41
C SER A 18 -6.13 10.46 9.93
N PHE A 19 -5.16 10.96 9.16
CA PHE A 19 -4.90 10.46 7.82
C PHE A 19 -4.69 8.95 8.00
N SER A 20 -5.69 8.16 7.62
CA SER A 20 -5.58 6.71 7.58
C SER A 20 -4.64 6.38 6.42
N SER A 21 -3.36 6.61 6.61
CA SER A 21 -2.30 6.02 5.80
C SER A 21 -2.20 4.56 6.25
N PHE A 22 -3.22 3.77 5.89
CA PHE A 22 -3.07 2.33 5.89
C PHE A 22 -1.99 2.06 4.86
N ALA A 23 -0.75 1.87 5.31
CA ALA A 23 0.34 1.43 4.44
C ALA A 23 -0.07 0.05 3.93
N GLU A 24 -0.59 0.01 2.70
CA GLU A 24 -1.02 -1.24 2.09
C GLU A 24 0.21 -2.10 1.87
N LYS A 25 0.18 -3.33 2.42
CA LYS A 25 1.24 -4.30 2.18
C LYS A 25 0.93 -5.06 0.90
N VAL A 26 1.69 -4.76 -0.15
CA VAL A 26 1.56 -5.35 -1.48
C VAL A 26 2.58 -6.46 -1.65
N LYS A 27 2.12 -7.65 -2.06
CA LYS A 27 3.00 -8.74 -2.47
C LYS A 27 3.05 -8.82 -3.99
N ILE A 28 4.25 -8.92 -4.53
CA ILE A 28 4.52 -8.83 -5.97
C ILE A 28 5.19 -10.13 -6.40
N GLY A 29 4.52 -10.92 -7.24
CA GLY A 29 5.08 -12.18 -7.75
C GLY A 29 6.21 -11.94 -8.75
N ASP A 30 7.34 -12.66 -8.60
CA ASP A 30 8.45 -12.68 -9.56
C ASP A 30 8.72 -14.09 -10.13
N PRO A 31 8.38 -14.35 -11.41
CA PRO A 31 8.72 -15.60 -12.11
C PRO A 31 10.18 -15.78 -12.54
N ASN A 32 11.12 -14.95 -12.07
CA ASN A 32 12.57 -15.11 -12.23
C ASN A 32 13.08 -15.07 -13.69
N TRP A 33 12.39 -14.38 -14.59
CA TRP A 33 12.94 -13.98 -15.89
C TRP A 33 13.18 -12.47 -15.91
N THR A 34 14.20 -12.01 -16.63
CA THR A 34 14.77 -10.65 -16.49
C THR A 34 13.73 -9.53 -16.53
N GLY A 35 12.77 -9.60 -17.45
CA GLY A 35 11.73 -8.58 -17.56
C GLY A 35 10.73 -8.61 -16.40
N ALA A 36 10.38 -9.79 -15.87
CA ALA A 36 9.53 -9.89 -14.69
C ALA A 36 10.19 -9.28 -13.46
N THR A 37 11.46 -9.62 -13.21
CA THR A 37 12.21 -9.04 -12.09
C THR A 37 12.31 -7.52 -12.22
N ALA A 38 12.55 -6.99 -13.43
CA ALA A 38 12.58 -5.54 -13.64
C ALA A 38 11.24 -4.87 -13.32
N ILE A 39 10.12 -5.46 -13.77
CA ILE A 39 8.78 -4.93 -13.48
C ILE A 39 8.42 -5.08 -12.00
N ALA A 40 8.77 -6.19 -11.35
CA ALA A 40 8.50 -6.40 -9.92
C ALA A 40 9.19 -5.33 -9.06
N ASN A 41 10.44 -4.98 -9.38
CA ASN A 41 11.16 -3.92 -8.68
C ASN A 41 10.60 -2.52 -8.99
N LEU A 42 10.16 -2.25 -10.23
CA LEU A 42 9.49 -1.00 -10.57
C LEU A 42 8.19 -0.82 -9.77
N LEU A 43 7.37 -1.86 -9.69
CA LEU A 43 6.13 -1.84 -8.91
C LEU A 43 6.41 -1.63 -7.42
N ALA A 44 7.43 -2.30 -6.87
CA ALA A 44 7.85 -2.11 -5.48
C ALA A 44 8.24 -0.65 -5.20
N ALA A 45 9.02 -0.02 -6.09
CA ALA A 45 9.40 1.38 -5.97
C ALA A 45 8.18 2.32 -6.00
N VAL A 46 7.18 2.06 -6.86
CA VAL A 46 5.94 2.87 -6.87
C VAL A 46 5.16 2.73 -5.56
N VAL A 47 5.00 1.50 -5.05
CA VAL A 47 4.30 1.26 -3.78
C VAL A 47 4.98 2.00 -2.62
N ILE A 48 6.31 1.92 -2.54
CA ILE A 48 7.08 2.53 -1.45
C ILE A 48 7.14 4.05 -1.63
N ASP A 49 7.62 4.53 -2.78
CA ASP A 49 8.01 5.94 -2.96
C ASP A 49 6.83 6.86 -3.29
N LYS A 50 5.76 6.31 -3.89
CA LYS A 50 4.61 7.11 -4.35
C LYS A 50 3.35 6.88 -3.55
N MET A 51 3.15 5.66 -3.05
CA MET A 51 1.94 5.30 -2.31
C MET A 51 2.15 5.27 -0.79
N GLY A 52 3.40 5.25 -0.31
CA GLY A 52 3.70 5.14 1.12
C GLY A 52 3.31 3.79 1.72
N GLY A 53 3.21 2.75 0.89
CA GLY A 53 2.92 1.37 1.29
C GLY A 53 4.17 0.53 1.52
N GLU A 54 3.98 -0.75 1.78
CA GLU A 54 5.05 -1.74 1.90
C GLU A 54 4.99 -2.73 0.74
N ALA A 55 6.15 -3.11 0.18
CA ALA A 55 6.21 -4.08 -0.92
C ALA A 55 7.08 -5.29 -0.55
N GLU A 56 6.62 -6.48 -0.88
CA GLU A 56 7.35 -7.74 -0.73
C GLU A 56 7.41 -8.47 -2.08
N ILE A 57 8.61 -8.71 -2.61
CA ILE A 57 8.79 -9.51 -3.84
C ILE A 57 8.79 -10.99 -3.47
N VAL A 58 7.86 -11.74 -4.06
CA VAL A 58 7.63 -13.16 -3.82
C VAL A 58 8.06 -13.97 -5.04
N PRO A 59 9.21 -14.68 -5.00
CA PRO A 59 9.65 -15.50 -6.12
C PRO A 59 8.77 -16.75 -6.28
N GLY A 60 8.53 -17.18 -7.51
CA GLY A 60 7.81 -18.43 -7.79
C GLY A 60 7.46 -18.61 -9.26
N ASN A 61 7.17 -19.83 -9.71
CA ASN A 61 6.69 -20.01 -11.09
C ASN A 61 5.28 -19.39 -11.29
N ASN A 62 4.89 -19.17 -12.55
CA ASN A 62 3.60 -18.55 -12.89
C ASN A 62 2.41 -19.25 -12.22
N THR A 63 2.39 -20.59 -12.21
CA THR A 63 1.31 -21.38 -11.61
C THR A 63 1.16 -21.10 -10.10
N ALA A 64 2.28 -21.07 -9.37
CA ALA A 64 2.28 -20.81 -7.94
C ALA A 64 1.85 -19.36 -7.63
N ILE A 65 2.33 -18.40 -8.43
CA ILE A 65 1.97 -16.97 -8.30
C ILE A 65 0.47 -16.78 -8.53
N TYR A 66 -0.09 -17.29 -9.62
CA TYR A 66 -1.51 -17.13 -9.92
C TYR A 66 -2.40 -17.79 -8.87
N ALA A 67 -2.00 -18.97 -8.37
CA ALA A 67 -2.71 -19.63 -7.28
C ALA A 67 -2.63 -18.83 -5.97
N ALA A 68 -1.52 -18.12 -5.70
CA ALA A 68 -1.42 -17.22 -4.56
C ALA A 68 -2.34 -15.99 -4.71
N MET A 69 -2.34 -15.36 -5.89
CA MET A 69 -3.19 -14.22 -6.21
C MET A 69 -4.69 -14.56 -6.06
N ASP A 70 -5.12 -15.73 -6.55
CA ASP A 70 -6.51 -16.20 -6.41
C ASP A 70 -6.94 -16.34 -4.93
N ARG A 71 -6.00 -16.66 -4.04
CA ARG A 71 -6.24 -16.73 -2.59
C ARG A 71 -6.06 -15.39 -1.88
N GLY A 72 -5.83 -14.29 -2.60
CA GLY A 72 -5.53 -12.97 -2.04
C GLY A 72 -4.23 -12.94 -1.24
N LYS A 73 -3.25 -13.77 -1.62
CA LYS A 73 -1.99 -13.98 -0.89
C LYS A 73 -0.78 -13.36 -1.53
#